data_AF-A0A4R0QRW8-F1
#
_entry.id   AF-A0A4R0QRW8-F1
#
_cell.length_a   1.000
_cell.length_b   1.000
_cell.length_c   1.000
_cell.angle_alpha   90.00
_cell.angle_beta   90.00
_cell.angle_gamma   90.00
#
_symmetry.space_group_name_H-M   'P 1'
#
loop_
_entity.id
_entity.type
_entity.pdbx_description
1 polymer ?
#
loop_
_entity_poly.entity_id
_entity_poly.type
_entity_poly.pdbx_seq_one_letter_code
_entity_poly.pdbx_strand_id
1 'polypeptide(L)'
;MAELKKRLEILEREIRSIPGGGDIWLDQQPGSAKHMYFDGGAGKMYVKPRGINEYEIALSTNPLVDEMGSFMIEQCGKQPDKYNHPGRREPCWWVTDFEIVRRAVYRYAHKSYQLPDEVSLAPVQNGEKALMAWVEENEQRAAALPLDLLQKRAEQAPAIARKVDVLSATYIRNPEVANYAKRRANGICDLCGTAAPFSKPTGEPYLESHHVKWISNGGEDSINNVVALCPNCHRKMHVLNRDEDIEKLEQQILQYGR
;
A
#
# COMPACT_ATOMS: atom_id res chain seq x y z
N MET A 1 5.40 -0.33 19.98
CA MET A 1 6.04 0.75 20.77
C MET A 1 7.19 1.41 20.02
N ALA A 2 8.31 0.70 19.79
CA ALA A 2 9.44 1.22 19.01
C ALA A 2 9.04 1.66 17.59
N GLU A 3 8.08 0.97 17.00
CA GLU A 3 7.58 1.26 15.65
C GLU A 3 6.89 2.63 15.53
N LEU A 4 6.02 3.00 16.48
CA LEU A 4 5.36 4.31 16.46
C LEU A 4 6.38 5.44 16.60
N LYS A 5 7.34 5.30 17.52
CA LYS A 5 8.39 6.31 17.73
C LYS A 5 9.17 6.57 16.45
N LYS A 6 9.64 5.51 15.78
CA LYS A 6 10.34 5.61 14.49
C LYS A 6 9.51 6.32 13.42
N ARG A 7 8.22 5.99 13.32
CA ARG A 7 7.31 6.62 12.35
C ARG A 7 7.13 8.12 12.62
N LEU A 8 7.04 8.52 13.90
CA LEU A 8 6.96 9.92 14.28
C LEU A 8 8.28 10.66 14.05
N GLU A 9 9.44 10.03 14.29
CA GLU A 9 10.78 10.61 14.01
C GLU A 9 11.02 10.81 12.51
N ILE A 10 10.51 9.90 11.67
CA ILE A 10 10.51 10.09 10.22
C ILE A 10 9.64 11.28 9.84
N LEU A 11 8.43 11.35 10.42
CA LEU A 11 7.48 12.42 10.14
C LEU A 11 7.97 13.81 10.59
N GLU A 12 8.65 13.90 11.74
CA GLU A 12 9.31 15.13 12.18
C GLU A 12 10.32 15.61 11.14
N ARG A 13 11.22 14.72 10.68
CA ARG A 13 12.24 15.06 9.68
C ARG A 13 11.62 15.48 8.36
N GLU A 14 10.57 14.78 7.92
CA GLU A 14 9.80 15.11 6.73
C GLU A 14 9.23 16.54 6.83
N ILE A 15 8.50 16.84 7.91
CA ILE A 15 7.88 18.17 8.11
C ILE A 15 8.91 19.29 8.17
N ARG A 16 10.05 19.05 8.83
CA ARG A 16 11.14 20.02 8.94
C ARG A 16 11.88 20.26 7.63
N SER A 17 11.81 19.32 6.68
CA SER A 17 12.40 19.50 5.35
C SER A 17 11.55 20.40 4.44
N ILE A 18 10.28 20.62 4.78
CA ILE A 18 9.34 21.42 3.96
C ILE A 18 9.52 22.92 4.28
N PRO A 19 9.81 23.78 3.28
CA PRO A 19 9.95 25.22 3.48
C PRO A 19 8.60 25.90 3.76
N GLY A 20 8.61 26.93 4.63
CA GLY A 20 7.41 27.70 5.04
C GLY A 20 6.54 26.98 6.08
N GLY A 21 5.92 27.67 7.04
CA GLY A 21 5.22 27.07 8.21
C GLY A 21 6.06 27.04 9.49
N GLY A 22 5.53 26.45 10.58
CA GLY A 22 6.20 26.38 11.88
C GLY A 22 7.13 25.17 12.01
N ASP A 23 8.26 25.34 12.68
CA ASP A 23 9.11 24.21 13.08
C ASP A 23 8.46 23.47 14.25
N ILE A 24 8.50 22.14 14.18
CA ILE A 24 8.04 21.27 15.26
C ILE A 24 9.16 20.31 15.65
N TRP A 25 9.16 19.89 16.91
CA TRP A 25 10.09 18.92 17.45
C TRP A 25 9.33 17.76 18.07
N LEU A 26 9.76 16.54 17.76
CA LEU A 26 9.26 15.35 18.45
C LEU A 26 10.03 15.18 19.75
N ASP A 27 9.30 15.03 20.84
CA ASP A 27 9.87 14.74 22.15
C ASP A 27 9.02 13.68 22.88
N GLN A 28 9.57 13.15 23.96
CA GLN A 28 8.95 12.10 24.76
C GLN A 28 8.90 12.53 26.22
N GLN A 29 7.72 12.42 26.83
CA GLN A 29 7.54 12.79 28.22
C GLN A 29 8.47 11.97 29.14
N PRO A 30 9.23 12.62 30.04
CA PRO A 30 10.10 11.92 30.98
C PRO A 30 9.35 10.85 31.76
N GLY A 31 9.94 9.65 31.86
CA GLY A 31 9.35 8.53 32.58
C GLY A 31 8.22 7.79 31.86
N SER A 32 7.88 8.14 30.60
CA SER A 32 6.87 7.42 29.81
C SER A 32 7.36 7.03 28.43
N ALA A 33 7.46 5.72 28.18
CA ALA A 33 7.75 5.18 26.85
C ALA A 33 6.59 5.34 25.86
N LYS A 34 5.39 5.73 26.33
CA LYS A 34 4.17 5.81 25.51
C LYS A 34 3.75 7.24 25.16
N HIS A 35 4.24 8.24 25.89
CA HIS A 35 3.80 9.62 25.74
C HIS A 35 4.77 10.41 24.88
N MET A 36 4.59 10.30 23.56
CA MET A 36 5.31 11.14 22.60
C MET A 36 4.45 12.35 22.28
N TYR A 37 5.09 13.47 21.94
CA TYR A 37 4.39 14.68 21.54
C TYR A 37 5.22 15.49 20.55
N PHE A 38 4.54 16.26 19.72
CA PHE A 38 5.14 17.34 18.96
C PHE A 38 4.98 18.66 19.74
N ASP A 39 6.03 19.46 19.71
CA ASP A 39 6.05 20.82 20.26
C ASP A 39 6.43 21.80 19.14
N GLY A 40 5.67 22.88 19.01
CA GLY A 40 5.83 23.95 18.02
C GLY A 40 5.42 25.32 18.58
N GLY A 41 5.36 25.45 19.92
CA GLY A 41 5.07 26.73 20.60
C GLY A 41 3.59 27.03 20.87
N ALA A 42 2.63 26.41 20.17
CA ALA A 42 1.18 26.58 20.38
C ALA A 42 0.59 25.68 21.50
N GLY A 43 1.44 24.95 22.21
CA GLY A 43 1.05 23.84 23.08
C GLY A 43 1.40 22.49 22.45
N LYS A 44 1.39 21.41 23.24
CA LYS A 44 1.85 20.09 22.81
C LYS A 44 0.73 19.26 22.17
N MET A 45 1.02 18.63 21.03
CA MET A 45 0.16 17.60 20.45
C MET A 45 0.72 16.22 20.78
N TYR A 46 0.03 15.48 21.64
CA TYR A 46 0.43 14.15 22.07
C TYR A 46 -0.03 13.08 21.08
N VAL A 47 0.83 12.10 20.84
CA VAL A 47 0.53 10.87 20.10
C VAL A 47 0.97 9.67 20.94
N LYS A 48 0.01 8.83 21.32
CA LYS A 48 0.24 7.67 22.20
C LYS A 48 -0.24 6.39 21.52
N PRO A 49 0.47 5.27 21.65
CA PRO A 49 -0.02 3.98 21.18
C PRO A 49 -1.05 3.41 22.17
N ARG A 50 -2.15 2.89 21.65
CA ARG A 50 -3.18 2.16 22.41
C ARG A 50 -3.12 0.64 22.20
N GLY A 51 -2.73 0.21 21.01
CA GLY A 51 -2.71 -1.19 20.59
C GLY A 51 -1.85 -1.37 19.33
N ILE A 52 -2.04 -2.49 18.63
CA ILE A 52 -1.43 -2.70 17.31
C ILE A 52 -2.17 -1.82 16.32
N ASN A 53 -1.46 -0.88 15.68
CA ASN A 53 -2.04 0.10 14.75
C ASN A 53 -3.16 0.98 15.34
N GLU A 54 -3.20 1.17 16.67
CA GLU A 54 -4.14 2.07 17.32
C GLU A 54 -3.41 3.20 18.05
N TYR A 55 -3.89 4.42 17.86
CA TYR A 55 -3.26 5.65 18.33
C TYR A 55 -4.26 6.53 19.08
N GLU A 56 -3.78 7.23 20.09
CA GLU A 56 -4.47 8.30 20.77
C GLU A 56 -3.79 9.63 20.41
N ILE A 57 -4.55 10.56 19.84
CA ILE A 57 -4.10 11.93 19.58
C ILE A 57 -4.74 12.82 20.64
N ALA A 58 -3.95 13.65 21.32
CA ALA A 58 -4.47 14.58 22.33
C ALA A 58 -3.87 15.98 22.20
N LEU A 59 -4.69 17.00 22.42
CA LEU A 59 -4.32 18.41 22.34
C LEU A 59 -4.27 19.01 23.75
N SER A 60 -3.15 19.65 24.12
CA SER A 60 -2.86 20.00 25.52
C SER A 60 -3.22 21.42 25.97
N THR A 61 -3.66 22.29 25.06
CA THR A 61 -3.99 23.69 25.40
C THR A 61 -5.27 24.14 24.69
N ASN A 62 -6.02 25.07 25.29
CA ASN A 62 -7.23 25.62 24.65
C ASN A 62 -6.92 26.29 23.29
N PRO A 63 -5.86 27.09 23.11
CA PRO A 63 -5.52 27.65 21.80
C PRO A 63 -5.28 26.59 20.73
N LEU A 64 -4.57 25.51 21.06
CA LEU A 64 -4.35 24.40 20.15
C LEU A 64 -5.66 23.68 19.80
N VAL A 65 -6.58 23.61 20.75
CA VAL A 65 -7.90 22.98 20.57
C VAL A 65 -8.81 23.81 19.70
N ASP A 66 -8.79 25.13 19.87
CA ASP A 66 -9.52 26.06 19.00
C ASP A 66 -8.99 25.98 17.56
N GLU A 67 -7.69 25.76 17.40
CA GLU A 67 -7.07 25.66 16.08
C GLU A 67 -7.32 24.31 15.38
N MET A 68 -7.16 23.19 16.10
CA MET A 68 -7.17 21.85 15.52
C MET A 68 -8.45 21.06 15.76
N GLY A 69 -9.32 21.49 16.68
CA GLY A 69 -10.45 20.70 17.15
C GLY A 69 -11.43 20.32 16.04
N SER A 70 -11.88 21.31 15.25
CA SER A 70 -12.80 21.07 14.12
C SER A 70 -12.17 20.18 13.05
N PHE A 71 -10.88 20.38 12.76
CA PHE A 71 -10.13 19.54 11.83
C PHE A 71 -10.07 18.09 12.30
N MET A 72 -9.81 17.84 13.59
CA MET A 72 -9.79 16.49 14.14
C MET A 72 -11.16 15.82 14.08
N ILE A 73 -12.24 16.56 14.33
CA ILE A 73 -13.61 16.05 14.20
C ILE A 73 -13.88 15.62 12.75
N GLU A 74 -13.48 16.45 11.78
CA GLU A 74 -13.64 16.15 10.36
C GLU A 74 -12.83 14.92 9.93
N GLN A 75 -11.53 14.86 10.26
CA GLN A 75 -10.67 13.73 9.89
C GLN A 75 -11.11 12.41 10.55
N CYS A 76 -11.60 12.47 11.79
CA CYS A 76 -12.04 11.27 12.51
C CYS A 76 -13.51 10.92 12.22
N GLY A 77 -14.31 11.84 11.68
CA GLY A 77 -15.76 11.71 11.53
C GLY A 77 -16.53 11.61 12.86
N LYS A 78 -15.93 12.03 13.99
CA LYS A 78 -16.51 11.88 15.34
C LYS A 78 -16.06 12.96 16.32
N GLN A 79 -16.85 13.14 17.38
CA GLN A 79 -16.48 13.93 18.56
C GLN A 79 -15.34 13.25 19.34
N PRO A 80 -14.61 13.97 20.22
CA PRO A 80 -13.55 13.40 21.04
C PRO A 80 -14.03 12.20 21.87
N ASP A 81 -13.21 11.15 21.95
CA ASP A 81 -13.49 9.95 22.74
C ASP A 81 -13.37 10.22 24.25
N LYS A 82 -12.51 11.15 24.66
CA LYS A 82 -12.35 11.57 26.07
C LYS A 82 -11.75 12.97 26.20
N TYR A 83 -11.73 13.49 27.43
CA TYR A 83 -10.99 14.70 27.85
C TYR A 83 -10.06 14.37 29.02
N ASN A 84 -8.79 14.76 28.95
CA ASN A 84 -7.77 14.30 29.91
C ASN A 84 -7.79 15.02 31.28
N HIS A 85 -8.37 16.22 31.38
CA HIS A 85 -8.35 17.00 32.62
C HIS A 85 -9.71 17.64 32.95
N PRO A 86 -10.19 17.54 34.20
CA PRO A 86 -11.38 18.27 34.64
C PRO A 86 -11.17 19.79 34.52
N GLY A 87 -12.04 20.49 33.79
CA GLY A 87 -11.98 21.94 33.62
C GLY A 87 -11.06 22.45 32.50
N ARG A 88 -10.28 21.56 31.85
CA ARG A 88 -9.56 21.90 30.61
C ARG A 88 -10.15 21.12 29.45
N ARG A 89 -10.40 21.79 28.33
CA ARG A 89 -10.90 21.14 27.12
C ARG A 89 -9.73 20.53 26.38
N GLU A 90 -9.09 19.50 26.94
CA GLU A 90 -7.99 18.75 26.32
C GLU A 90 -8.53 17.45 25.70
N PRO A 91 -9.11 17.51 24.49
CA PRO A 91 -9.75 16.39 23.82
C PRO A 91 -8.75 15.34 23.38
N CYS A 92 -9.22 14.10 23.30
CA CYS A 92 -8.49 12.98 22.76
C CYS A 92 -9.33 12.23 21.72
N TRP A 93 -8.68 11.79 20.65
CA TRP A 93 -9.27 10.92 19.65
C TRP A 93 -8.51 9.60 19.58
N TRP A 94 -9.26 8.50 19.46
CA TRP A 94 -8.74 7.17 19.17
C TRP A 94 -8.89 6.91 17.68
N VAL A 95 -7.76 6.66 17.03
CA VAL A 95 -7.67 6.45 15.59
C VAL A 95 -6.90 5.17 15.31
N THR A 96 -7.34 4.42 14.31
CA THR A 96 -6.67 3.20 13.85
C THR A 96 -5.89 3.42 12.55
N ASP A 97 -6.03 4.61 11.95
CA ASP A 97 -5.33 5.01 10.75
C ASP A 97 -4.23 6.03 11.09
N PHE A 98 -2.98 5.65 10.80
CA PHE A 98 -1.84 6.54 11.01
C PHE A 98 -1.84 7.72 10.03
N GLU A 99 -2.57 7.64 8.92
CA GLU A 99 -2.75 8.76 8.01
C GLU A 99 -3.47 9.94 8.71
N ILE A 100 -4.39 9.65 9.63
CA ILE A 100 -5.03 10.69 10.46
C ILE A 100 -4.00 11.34 11.38
N VAL A 101 -3.09 10.54 11.97
CA VAL A 101 -1.97 11.06 12.77
C VAL A 101 -1.12 11.98 11.89
N ARG A 102 -0.72 11.53 10.70
CA ARG A 102 0.12 12.28 9.76
C ARG A 102 -0.49 13.62 9.40
N ARG A 103 -1.74 13.63 8.95
CA ARG A 103 -2.48 14.85 8.59
C ARG A 103 -2.60 15.82 9.77
N ALA A 104 -2.82 15.30 10.97
CA ALA A 104 -2.82 16.11 12.20
C ALA A 104 -1.46 16.77 12.44
N VAL A 105 -0.33 16.05 12.28
CA VAL A 105 1.01 16.64 12.46
C VAL A 105 1.30 17.72 11.41
N TYR A 106 0.93 17.51 10.15
CA TYR A 106 1.10 18.55 9.12
C TYR A 106 0.27 19.80 9.42
N ARG A 107 -0.99 19.60 9.81
CA ARG A 107 -1.88 20.71 10.20
C ARG A 107 -1.33 21.47 11.40
N TYR A 108 -0.79 20.75 12.39
CA TYR A 108 -0.14 21.31 13.58
C TYR A 108 1.10 22.14 13.24
N ALA A 109 1.91 21.71 12.27
CA ALA A 109 3.07 22.45 11.80
C ALA A 109 2.73 23.63 10.85
N HIS A 110 1.44 23.90 10.61
CA HIS A 110 0.97 24.83 9.59
C HIS A 110 1.58 24.59 8.20
N LYS A 111 1.88 23.32 7.87
CA LYS A 111 2.35 22.91 6.55
C LYS A 111 1.14 22.46 5.74
N SER A 112 1.11 22.82 4.46
CA SER A 112 0.14 22.22 3.54
C SER A 112 0.40 20.71 3.49
N TYR A 113 -0.58 19.91 3.92
CA TYR A 113 -0.54 18.49 3.68
C TYR A 113 -0.82 18.24 2.20
N GLN A 114 0.24 18.11 1.41
CA GLN A 114 0.16 17.45 0.13
C GLN A 114 0.28 15.95 0.42
N LEU A 115 -0.68 15.15 -0.07
CA LEU A 115 -0.51 13.70 -0.13
C LEU A 115 0.89 13.46 -0.70
N PRO A 116 1.81 12.79 0.02
CA PRO A 116 3.25 12.96 -0.18
C PRO A 116 3.58 12.93 -1.66
N ASP A 117 3.79 14.08 -2.29
CA ASP A 117 4.28 14.14 -3.66
C ASP A 117 5.71 13.63 -3.57
N GLU A 118 6.01 12.58 -4.33
CA GLU A 118 7.18 11.72 -4.15
C GLU A 118 7.18 10.93 -2.83
N VAL A 119 6.87 9.65 -2.93
CA VAL A 119 7.66 8.69 -2.15
C VAL A 119 9.10 8.94 -2.61
N SER A 120 9.89 9.66 -1.83
CA SER A 120 11.34 9.72 -2.00
C SER A 120 11.89 8.33 -1.71
N LEU A 121 11.72 7.44 -2.69
CA LEU A 121 12.54 6.27 -2.83
C LEU A 121 13.85 6.79 -3.41
N ALA A 122 14.77 7.24 -2.53
CA ALA A 122 16.18 6.90 -2.76
C ALA A 122 16.21 5.46 -3.30
N PRO A 123 16.98 5.10 -4.33
CA PRO A 123 16.80 3.85 -5.08
C PRO A 123 16.87 2.64 -4.14
N VAL A 124 15.71 2.31 -3.57
CA VAL A 124 15.51 1.14 -2.74
C VAL A 124 15.29 0.10 -3.81
N GLN A 125 16.23 -0.84 -3.92
CA GLN A 125 15.92 -2.11 -4.53
C GLN A 125 14.51 -2.52 -4.05
N ASN A 126 13.62 -2.83 -4.99
CA ASN A 126 12.21 -3.19 -4.75
C ASN A 126 11.18 -2.04 -4.66
N GLY A 127 11.41 -0.88 -5.29
CA GLY A 127 10.40 0.19 -5.39
C GLY A 127 9.04 -0.29 -5.93
N GLU A 128 9.03 -1.24 -6.87
CA GLU A 128 7.80 -1.85 -7.39
C GLU A 128 7.07 -2.66 -6.32
N LYS A 129 7.80 -3.47 -5.54
CA LYS A 129 7.20 -4.26 -4.45
C LYS A 129 6.59 -3.37 -3.38
N ALA A 130 7.27 -2.26 -3.04
CA ALA A 130 6.77 -1.28 -2.09
C ALA A 130 5.51 -0.57 -2.60
N LEU A 131 5.49 -0.18 -3.88
CA LEU A 131 4.30 0.41 -4.51
C LEU A 131 3.14 -0.59 -4.51
N MET A 132 3.37 -1.84 -4.91
CA MET A 132 2.33 -2.87 -4.94
C MET A 132 1.76 -3.17 -3.55
N ALA A 133 2.61 -3.24 -2.52
CA ALA A 133 2.15 -3.40 -1.14
C ALA A 133 1.31 -2.20 -0.67
N TRP A 134 1.72 -0.97 -1.03
CA TRP A 134 0.92 0.22 -0.74
C TRP A 134 -0.42 0.20 -1.48
N VAL A 135 -0.45 -0.18 -2.76
CA VAL A 135 -1.69 -0.31 -3.54
C VAL A 135 -2.62 -1.32 -2.89
N GLU A 136 -2.13 -2.52 -2.59
CA GLU A 136 -2.90 -3.59 -1.96
C GLU A 136 -3.47 -3.15 -0.61
N GLU A 137 -2.66 -2.51 0.23
CA GLU A 137 -3.12 -2.01 1.52
C GLU A 137 -4.24 -0.95 1.35
N ASN A 138 -4.11 -0.04 0.38
CA ASN A 138 -5.12 0.99 0.12
C ASN A 138 -6.40 0.41 -0.52
N GLU A 139 -6.28 -0.60 -1.38
CA GLU A 139 -7.42 -1.34 -1.93
C GLU A 139 -8.18 -2.08 -0.83
N GLN A 140 -7.48 -2.79 0.08
CA GLN A 140 -8.11 -3.46 1.21
C GLN A 140 -8.83 -2.46 2.14
N ARG A 141 -8.21 -1.30 2.40
CA ARG A 141 -8.85 -0.22 3.16
C ARG A 141 -10.10 0.30 2.47
N ALA A 142 -10.05 0.50 1.15
CA ALA A 142 -11.21 0.96 0.37
C ALA A 142 -12.33 -0.09 0.34
N ALA A 143 -11.99 -1.37 0.18
CA ALA A 143 -12.92 -2.48 0.16
C ALA A 143 -13.63 -2.72 1.51
N ALA A 144 -13.02 -2.28 2.62
CA ALA A 144 -13.63 -2.35 3.95
C ALA A 144 -14.69 -1.26 4.20
N LEU A 145 -14.84 -0.27 3.31
CA LEU A 145 -15.78 0.83 3.50
C LEU A 145 -17.20 0.44 3.03
N PRO A 146 -18.25 0.90 3.72
CA PRO A 146 -19.60 0.89 3.19
C PRO A 146 -19.69 1.59 1.83
N LEU A 147 -20.52 1.07 0.92
CA LEU A 147 -20.60 1.54 -0.46
C LEU A 147 -20.92 3.05 -0.57
N ASP A 148 -21.80 3.56 0.28
CA ASP A 148 -22.18 4.97 0.33
C ASP A 148 -21.01 5.88 0.72
N LEU A 149 -20.19 5.44 1.68
CA LEU A 149 -18.98 6.14 2.08
C LEU A 149 -17.88 6.04 1.01
N LEU A 150 -17.73 4.88 0.39
CA LEU A 150 -16.77 4.67 -0.69
C LEU A 150 -17.10 5.57 -1.90
N GLN A 151 -18.39 5.66 -2.28
CA GLN A 151 -18.85 6.54 -3.34
C GLN A 151 -18.52 8.01 -3.05
N LYS A 152 -18.88 8.52 -1.86
CA LYS A 152 -18.57 9.91 -1.47
C LYS A 152 -17.08 10.22 -1.54
N ARG A 153 -16.24 9.28 -1.10
CA ARG A 153 -14.77 9.43 -1.18
C ARG A 153 -14.27 9.40 -2.61
N ALA A 154 -14.82 8.55 -3.47
CA ALA A 154 -14.47 8.48 -4.88
C ALA A 154 -14.84 9.77 -5.64
N GLU A 155 -16.00 10.36 -5.34
CA GLU A 155 -16.45 11.62 -5.93
C GLU A 155 -15.57 12.82 -5.52
N GLN A 156 -14.97 12.77 -4.32
CA GLN A 156 -14.06 13.78 -3.81
C GLN A 156 -12.59 13.54 -4.19
N ALA A 157 -12.29 12.39 -4.80
CA ALA A 157 -10.92 12.04 -5.17
C ALA A 157 -10.40 12.95 -6.29
N PRO A 158 -9.09 13.25 -6.33
CA PRO A 158 -8.50 13.99 -7.44
C PRO A 158 -8.82 13.32 -8.78
N ALA A 159 -9.34 14.09 -9.74
CA ALA A 159 -9.67 13.58 -11.07
C ALA A 159 -8.43 13.14 -11.88
N ILE A 160 -7.25 13.63 -11.50
CA ILE A 160 -5.99 13.28 -12.15
C ILE A 160 -5.29 12.22 -11.29
N ALA A 161 -5.04 11.06 -11.90
CA ALA A 161 -4.30 9.99 -11.26
C ALA A 161 -2.86 10.41 -10.97
N ARG A 162 -2.37 10.05 -9.79
CA ARG A 162 -0.99 10.26 -9.40
C ARG A 162 -0.06 9.41 -10.25
N LYS A 163 1.01 10.01 -10.77
CA LYS A 163 2.11 9.30 -11.44
C LYS A 163 3.24 9.02 -10.44
N VAL A 164 3.79 7.81 -10.47
CA VAL A 164 4.98 7.42 -9.72
C VAL A 164 5.92 6.70 -10.69
N ASP A 165 7.17 7.14 -10.76
CA ASP A 165 8.20 6.44 -11.53
C ASP A 165 8.86 5.38 -10.63
N VAL A 166 9.03 4.17 -11.16
CA VAL A 166 9.55 3.02 -10.42
C VAL A 166 10.69 2.37 -11.21
N LEU A 167 11.81 2.11 -10.53
CA LEU A 167 12.89 1.27 -11.06
C LEU A 167 12.63 -0.19 -10.65
N SER A 168 12.53 -1.09 -11.63
CA SER A 168 12.39 -2.53 -11.40
C SER A 168 13.44 -3.35 -12.14
N ALA A 169 13.85 -4.45 -11.52
CA ALA A 169 14.70 -5.46 -12.14
C ALA A 169 13.79 -6.55 -12.72
N THR A 170 13.95 -6.83 -14.01
CA THR A 170 13.18 -7.87 -14.70
C THR A 170 14.11 -8.90 -15.33
N TYR A 171 13.60 -10.11 -15.54
CA TYR A 171 14.31 -11.17 -16.26
C TYR A 171 13.99 -11.07 -17.75
N ILE A 172 15.03 -11.05 -18.58
CA ILE A 172 14.88 -11.22 -20.02
C ILE A 172 14.59 -12.70 -20.27
N ARG A 173 13.36 -13.00 -20.69
CA ARG A 173 12.92 -14.37 -21.02
C ARG A 173 13.32 -14.71 -22.45
N ASN A 174 13.64 -15.97 -22.70
CA ASN A 174 13.97 -16.47 -24.03
C ASN A 174 12.69 -16.47 -24.90
N PRO A 175 12.65 -15.66 -25.98
CA PRO A 175 11.47 -15.55 -26.83
C PRO A 175 11.15 -16.85 -27.59
N GLU A 176 12.13 -17.70 -27.83
CA GLU A 176 11.95 -18.99 -28.49
C GLU A 176 11.22 -19.97 -27.57
N VAL A 177 11.61 -20.05 -26.30
CA VAL A 177 10.95 -20.89 -25.28
C VAL A 177 9.49 -20.46 -25.11
N ALA A 178 9.25 -19.15 -24.98
CA ALA A 178 7.91 -18.61 -24.81
C ALA A 178 7.01 -18.89 -26.04
N ASN A 179 7.53 -18.70 -27.26
CA ASN A 179 6.76 -18.97 -28.49
C ASN A 179 6.55 -20.46 -28.74
N TYR A 180 7.56 -21.29 -28.44
CA TYR A 180 7.43 -22.73 -28.51
C TYR A 180 6.30 -23.23 -27.62
N ALA A 181 6.25 -22.82 -26.33
CA ALA A 181 5.19 -23.22 -25.42
C ALA A 181 3.79 -22.82 -25.94
N LYS A 182 3.62 -21.59 -26.43
CA LYS A 182 2.35 -21.11 -27.00
C LYS A 182 1.90 -21.91 -28.24
N ARG A 183 2.84 -22.25 -29.14
CA ARG A 183 2.54 -23.05 -30.34
C ARG A 183 2.25 -24.52 -29.99
N ARG A 184 3.01 -25.09 -29.07
CA ARG A 184 2.85 -26.45 -28.56
C ARG A 184 1.46 -26.67 -27.96
N ALA A 185 0.92 -25.67 -27.28
CA ALA A 185 -0.43 -25.71 -26.70
C ALA A 185 -1.57 -25.59 -27.72
N ASN A 186 -1.26 -25.30 -28.99
CA ASN A 186 -2.21 -25.28 -30.11
C ASN A 186 -3.50 -24.48 -29.83
N GLY A 187 -3.35 -23.31 -29.19
CA GLY A 187 -4.49 -22.43 -28.86
C GLY A 187 -5.39 -22.92 -27.73
N ILE A 188 -5.02 -23.98 -27.02
CA ILE A 188 -5.71 -24.48 -25.83
C ILE A 188 -4.90 -24.11 -24.58
N CYS A 189 -5.57 -23.68 -23.51
CA CYS A 189 -4.93 -23.39 -22.24
C CYS A 189 -4.46 -24.68 -21.55
N ASP A 190 -3.19 -24.74 -21.16
CA ASP A 190 -2.58 -25.90 -20.49
C ASP A 190 -3.17 -26.20 -19.09
N LEU A 191 -3.88 -25.25 -18.47
CA LEU A 191 -4.50 -25.46 -17.15
C LEU A 191 -5.99 -25.82 -17.22
N CYS A 192 -6.79 -24.99 -17.89
CA CYS A 192 -8.24 -25.19 -17.93
C CYS A 192 -8.74 -25.99 -19.14
N GLY A 193 -7.87 -26.29 -20.11
CA GLY A 193 -8.23 -27.06 -21.30
C GLY A 193 -9.18 -26.34 -22.27
N THR A 194 -9.49 -25.06 -22.04
CA THR A 194 -10.35 -24.27 -22.93
C THR A 194 -9.54 -23.59 -24.02
N ALA A 195 -10.16 -23.32 -25.16
CA ALA A 195 -9.57 -22.50 -26.22
C ALA A 195 -9.20 -21.09 -25.70
N ALA A 196 -8.22 -20.48 -26.37
CA ALA A 196 -7.84 -19.09 -26.13
C ALA A 196 -9.07 -18.17 -26.25
N PRO A 197 -9.22 -17.16 -25.38
CA PRO A 197 -10.43 -16.36 -25.33
C PRO A 197 -10.59 -15.42 -26.54
N PHE A 198 -9.50 -15.12 -27.24
CA PHE A 198 -9.49 -14.30 -28.45
C PHE A 198 -8.21 -14.58 -29.27
N SER A 199 -8.17 -14.05 -30.49
CA SER A 199 -6.99 -14.08 -31.35
C SER A 199 -6.31 -12.70 -31.41
N LYS A 200 -4.99 -12.71 -31.62
CA LYS A 200 -4.22 -11.51 -31.99
C LYS A 200 -4.71 -10.96 -33.33
N PRO A 201 -4.36 -9.70 -33.68
CA PRO A 201 -4.59 -9.16 -35.01
C PRO A 201 -3.99 -10.00 -36.14
N THR A 202 -2.95 -10.77 -35.85
CA THR A 202 -2.32 -11.73 -36.78
C THR A 202 -3.10 -13.03 -36.97
N GLY A 203 -4.22 -13.22 -36.28
CA GLY A 203 -5.05 -14.43 -36.32
C GLY A 203 -4.64 -15.52 -35.32
N GLU A 204 -3.44 -15.45 -34.75
CA GLU A 204 -2.96 -16.44 -33.77
C GLU A 204 -3.77 -16.40 -32.45
N PRO A 205 -4.08 -17.55 -31.83
CA PRO A 205 -4.71 -17.60 -30.51
C PRO A 205 -3.89 -16.86 -29.43
N TYR A 206 -4.56 -16.11 -28.56
CA TYR A 206 -3.92 -15.36 -27.47
C TYR A 206 -3.76 -16.22 -26.21
N LEU A 207 -2.52 -16.64 -25.94
CA LEU A 207 -2.10 -17.29 -24.70
C LEU A 207 -0.84 -16.61 -24.16
N GLU A 208 -0.64 -16.70 -22.85
CA GLU A 208 0.49 -16.14 -22.09
C GLU A 208 1.40 -17.26 -21.59
N SER A 209 2.71 -17.10 -21.74
CA SER A 209 3.68 -18.07 -21.24
C SER A 209 3.87 -17.91 -19.73
N HIS A 210 3.77 -19.02 -18.99
CA HIS A 210 3.96 -19.07 -17.55
C HIS A 210 5.04 -20.08 -17.17
N HIS A 211 5.97 -19.69 -16.29
CA HIS A 211 6.93 -20.62 -15.70
C HIS A 211 6.29 -21.29 -14.48
N VAL A 212 6.12 -22.61 -14.52
CA VAL A 212 5.45 -23.38 -13.44
C VAL A 212 6.24 -23.22 -12.14
N LYS A 213 7.56 -23.48 -12.16
CA LYS A 213 8.49 -22.98 -11.16
C LYS A 213 8.93 -21.58 -11.57
N TRP A 214 8.58 -20.57 -10.78
CA TRP A 214 8.85 -19.17 -11.13
C TRP A 214 10.36 -18.90 -11.23
N ILE A 215 10.78 -18.09 -12.21
CA ILE A 215 12.18 -17.68 -12.39
C ILE A 215 12.72 -16.99 -11.12
N SER A 216 11.91 -16.14 -10.48
CA SER A 216 12.29 -15.48 -9.23
C SER A 216 12.60 -16.45 -8.09
N ASN A 217 12.11 -17.68 -8.18
CA ASN A 217 12.31 -18.76 -7.21
C ASN A 217 13.29 -19.83 -7.76
N GLY A 218 14.16 -19.45 -8.70
CA GLY A 218 15.17 -20.33 -9.29
C GLY A 218 14.58 -21.39 -10.24
N GLY A 219 13.48 -21.06 -10.92
CA GLY A 219 12.95 -21.84 -12.03
C GLY A 219 13.74 -21.63 -13.32
N GLU A 220 13.88 -22.68 -14.12
CA GLU A 220 14.58 -22.61 -15.41
C GLU A 220 13.73 -21.93 -16.47
N ASP A 221 14.37 -21.17 -17.36
CA ASP A 221 13.73 -20.66 -18.57
C ASP A 221 13.86 -21.69 -19.71
N SER A 222 13.17 -22.82 -19.56
CA SER A 222 13.24 -23.97 -20.46
C SER A 222 11.86 -24.51 -20.83
N ILE A 223 11.79 -25.24 -21.94
CA ILE A 223 10.52 -25.84 -22.43
C ILE A 223 9.89 -26.84 -21.45
N ASN A 224 10.68 -27.32 -20.49
CA ASN A 224 10.28 -28.25 -19.43
C ASN A 224 9.74 -27.56 -18.18
N ASN A 225 9.70 -26.22 -18.16
CA ASN A 225 9.18 -25.44 -17.04
C ASN A 225 8.19 -24.36 -17.50
N VAL A 226 7.91 -24.25 -18.82
CA VAL A 226 7.02 -23.24 -19.38
C VAL A 226 5.78 -23.88 -20.00
N VAL A 227 4.63 -23.29 -19.69
CA VAL A 227 3.29 -23.65 -20.20
C VAL A 227 2.61 -22.43 -20.82
N ALA A 228 1.57 -22.65 -21.62
CA ALA A 228 0.75 -21.59 -22.22
C ALA A 228 -0.63 -21.53 -21.57
N LEU A 229 -0.95 -20.39 -20.97
CA LEU A 229 -2.19 -20.18 -20.22
C LEU A 229 -3.06 -19.11 -20.86
N CYS A 230 -4.38 -19.24 -20.72
CA CYS A 230 -5.27 -18.11 -20.97
C CYS A 230 -5.04 -17.02 -19.91
N PRO A 231 -5.39 -15.74 -20.18
CA PRO A 231 -5.17 -14.63 -19.25
C PRO A 231 -5.75 -14.87 -17.85
N ASN A 232 -6.93 -15.50 -17.79
CA ASN A 232 -7.59 -15.84 -16.52
C ASN A 232 -6.79 -16.85 -15.70
N CYS A 233 -6.34 -17.95 -16.33
CA CYS A 233 -5.54 -18.97 -15.67
C CYS A 233 -4.15 -18.44 -15.30
N HIS A 234 -3.55 -17.62 -16.16
CA HIS A 234 -2.26 -17.00 -15.85
C HIS A 234 -2.36 -16.12 -14.61
N ARG A 235 -3.37 -15.24 -14.52
CA ARG A 235 -3.58 -14.43 -13.31
C ARG A 235 -3.93 -15.28 -12.09
N LYS A 236 -4.73 -16.34 -12.26
CA LYS A 236 -5.03 -17.31 -11.19
C LYS A 236 -3.75 -17.90 -10.59
N MET A 237 -2.77 -18.27 -11.42
CA MET A 237 -1.48 -18.78 -10.93
C MET A 237 -0.69 -17.74 -10.13
N HIS A 238 -0.66 -16.48 -10.57
CA HIS A 238 0.01 -15.41 -9.82
C HIS A 238 -0.66 -15.07 -8.48
N VAL A 239 -1.99 -15.19 -8.40
CA VAL A 239 -2.77 -14.80 -7.21
C VAL A 239 -2.92 -15.96 -6.22
N LEU A 240 -3.21 -17.17 -6.70
CA LEU A 240 -3.57 -18.31 -5.85
C LEU A 240 -2.46 -19.35 -5.72
N ASN A 241 -1.68 -19.57 -6.79
CA ASN A 241 -0.56 -20.53 -6.85
C ASN A 241 -0.81 -21.86 -6.11
N ARG A 242 -1.96 -22.52 -6.39
CA ARG A 242 -2.38 -23.73 -5.68
C ARG A 242 -1.60 -24.96 -6.16
N ASP A 243 -1.23 -25.83 -5.22
CA ASP A 243 -0.50 -27.07 -5.52
C ASP A 243 -1.22 -27.93 -6.57
N GLU A 244 -2.54 -28.08 -6.48
CA GLU A 244 -3.34 -28.83 -7.47
C GLU A 244 -3.24 -28.28 -8.90
N ASP A 245 -3.12 -26.95 -9.06
CA ASP A 245 -2.97 -26.33 -10.37
C ASP A 245 -1.52 -26.50 -10.89
N ILE A 246 -0.53 -26.44 -9.99
CA ILE A 246 0.88 -26.70 -10.30
C ILE A 246 1.06 -28.14 -10.80
N GLU A 247 0.53 -29.12 -10.05
CA GLU A 247 0.60 -30.54 -10.40
C GLU A 247 0.00 -30.83 -11.79
N LYS A 248 -1.14 -30.20 -12.11
CA LYS A 248 -1.75 -30.33 -13.45
C LYS A 248 -0.82 -29.80 -14.55
N LEU A 249 -0.15 -28.68 -14.31
CA LEU A 249 0.75 -28.09 -15.29
C LEU A 249 2.02 -28.92 -15.47
N GLU A 250 2.55 -29.48 -14.38
CA GLU A 250 3.68 -30.43 -14.44
C GLU A 250 3.31 -31.68 -15.24
N GLN A 251 2.13 -32.24 -15.00
CA GLN A 251 1.61 -33.37 -15.78
C GLN A 251 1.44 -33.02 -17.25
N GLN A 252 0.96 -31.81 -17.56
CA GLN A 252 0.80 -31.34 -18.93
C GLN A 252 2.15 -31.21 -19.65
N ILE A 253 3.19 -30.70 -18.99
CA ILE A 253 4.55 -30.66 -19.53
C ILE A 253 5.05 -32.08 -19.85
N LEU A 254 4.84 -33.04 -18.94
CA LEU A 254 5.26 -34.44 -19.15
C LEU A 254 4.53 -35.10 -20.32
N GLN A 255 3.29 -34.71 -20.62
CA GLN A 255 2.55 -35.23 -21.77
C GLN A 255 3.14 -34.77 -23.10
N TYR A 256 3.69 -33.55 -23.17
CA TYR A 256 4.35 -33.05 -24.38
C TYR A 256 5.69 -33.72 -24.71
N GLY A 257 6.32 -34.36 -23.73
CA GLY A 257 7.56 -35.12 -23.92
C GLY A 257 7.37 -36.56 -24.38
N ARG A 258 6.11 -37.01 -24.57
CA ARG A 258 5.77 -38.37 -25.01
C ARG A 258 5.41 -38.42 -26.49
#